data_AF-A0AAV3XXE6-F1
#
_entry.id   AF-A0AAV3XXE6-F1
#
_cell.length_a   1.000
_cell.length_b   1.000
_cell.length_c   1.000
_cell.angle_alpha   90.00
_cell.angle_beta   90.00
_cell.angle_gamma   90.00
#
_symmetry.space_group_name_H-M   'P 1'
#
loop_
_entity.id
_entity.type
_entity.pdbx_description
1 polymer ?
#
loop_
_entity_poly.entity_id
_entity_poly.type
_entity_poly.pdbx_seq_one_letter_code
_entity_poly.pdbx_strand_id
1 'polypeptide(L)'
;MVDLFTLDTIMFRDKKPTFILSNVVPCYRGLNFYKANFPISAIQMNVFYKFREIMRNCVVRIRTFIAPGFSYAKYLAAYEVEEQKDFFPYEYITSIEKLDETSLPPRDAFYSSLRNSELPVQNYDYVCKVWKESGMTSLRDLLIWYNNKDTRPFIEALVKQCEFYKTLGLDMLKDAVSVPGLTLRYLFKTMPRAHFFSLIREKDKDLHEELRKQIVGGPSIIFYRYHEKGITKLRGESGKAVQSLVGYGANSLYPWASSQEMPTEYPVRRRKENDFQPEVILRYGRLSREWLEWVAYKENTTIRHKFNAREKQLGARHIRVDGWNAENRTVYQFHICFFHGHECHKTEGCGDVNLVNGKSFQELRETTAEITQYLLEKVGVKVVEMYECEWEEMKEGNDEIVNFIKVHLPQSPSPFSDSSPQTKMSILRDIYDGYLYGLVRCDIKVPEWLRSHFSEMPPIFKNIDVSSEDIGPFMHDFADEHRLLGRPRRTLIGSFIGKNIFLATPLLRWYLEHGPVVDEIYEVVEYTPARCFQGFANIVSENRRRGDLDPTKAILAETFKLLGNSAYGKSLENLENRRDVAYSMGMDVGKLVNSRLFRTCTPLDHNDLFEVESAKSKVRWNLPLQI
;
A
#
# COMPACT_ATOMS: atom_id res chain seq x y z
N MET A 1 -2.34 26.33 20.30
CA MET A 1 -2.02 25.35 19.27
C MET A 1 -2.12 24.07 20.04
N VAL A 2 -3.29 23.45 19.95
CA VAL A 2 -3.47 22.12 20.51
C VAL A 2 -2.76 21.26 19.50
N ASP A 3 -1.54 20.87 19.86
CA ASP A 3 -0.84 19.86 19.11
C ASP A 3 -1.75 18.63 19.10
N LEU A 4 -1.97 18.02 17.94
CA LEU A 4 -2.88 16.87 17.77
C LEU A 4 -2.61 15.73 18.78
N PHE A 5 -1.47 15.74 19.49
CA PHE A 5 -1.05 14.78 20.51
C PHE A 5 -2.12 14.41 21.55
N THR A 6 -3.09 15.28 21.83
CA THR A 6 -4.03 15.09 22.95
C THR A 6 -5.38 14.46 22.59
N LEU A 7 -5.77 14.37 21.30
CA LEU A 7 -7.10 13.90 20.87
C LEU A 7 -7.08 12.85 19.74
N ASP A 8 -5.94 12.23 19.49
CA ASP A 8 -5.69 11.43 18.27
C ASP A 8 -6.27 9.99 18.27
N THR A 9 -6.98 9.56 19.32
CA THR A 9 -7.26 8.14 19.58
C THR A 9 -8.76 7.81 19.63
N ILE A 10 -9.17 6.79 18.86
CA ILE A 10 -10.52 6.22 18.87
C ILE A 10 -10.46 4.75 19.26
N MET A 11 -11.40 4.31 20.10
CA MET A 11 -11.56 2.91 20.51
C MET A 11 -12.69 2.20 19.76
N PHE A 12 -12.49 0.93 19.45
CA PHE A 12 -13.53 0.06 18.90
C PHE A 12 -13.98 -0.96 19.94
N ARG A 13 -15.29 -1.19 20.08
CA ARG A 13 -15.83 -2.32 20.87
C ARG A 13 -16.69 -3.19 19.96
N ASP A 14 -16.39 -4.48 19.88
CA ASP A 14 -17.20 -5.50 19.20
C ASP A 14 -17.57 -5.15 17.74
N LYS A 15 -16.61 -4.65 16.96
CA LYS A 15 -16.75 -4.26 15.53
C LYS A 15 -17.81 -3.18 15.26
N LYS A 16 -18.33 -2.51 16.31
CA LYS A 16 -19.12 -1.28 16.21
C LYS A 16 -18.25 -0.09 16.66
N PRO A 17 -18.26 1.03 15.92
CA PRO A 17 -17.63 2.25 16.41
C PRO A 17 -18.36 2.64 17.70
N THR A 18 -17.65 2.56 18.82
CA THR A 18 -18.15 3.04 20.11
C THR A 18 -17.29 4.23 20.46
N PHE A 19 -17.85 5.44 20.35
CA PHE A 19 -17.16 6.67 20.72
C PHE A 19 -17.01 6.70 22.25
N ILE A 20 -15.96 6.06 22.75
CA ILE A 20 -15.56 6.19 24.15
C ILE A 20 -14.53 7.31 24.18
N LEU A 21 -15.01 8.52 24.42
CA LEU A 21 -14.13 9.62 24.78
C LEU A 21 -13.56 9.34 26.16
N SER A 22 -12.23 9.38 26.25
CA SER A 22 -11.52 9.55 27.50
C SER A 22 -11.87 10.91 28.09
N ASN A 23 -13.00 10.98 28.78
CA ASN A 23 -13.18 11.59 30.09
C ASN A 23 -14.69 11.69 30.39
N VAL A 24 -15.09 11.01 31.46
CA VAL A 24 -16.41 11.03 32.12
C VAL A 24 -17.50 10.15 31.50
N VAL A 25 -17.51 8.86 31.89
CA VAL A 25 -18.75 8.17 32.28
C VAL A 25 -18.50 7.53 33.66
N PRO A 26 -19.35 7.75 34.67
CA PRO A 26 -19.11 7.30 36.03
C PRO A 26 -19.41 5.80 36.17
N CYS A 27 -18.37 4.98 36.27
CA CYS A 27 -18.48 3.67 36.91
C CYS A 27 -17.47 3.61 38.06
N TYR A 28 -17.90 4.08 39.22
CA TYR A 28 -17.29 3.73 40.49
C TYR A 28 -17.47 2.24 40.76
N ARG A 29 -16.38 1.55 41.12
CA ARG A 29 -16.30 0.72 42.33
C ARG A 29 -14.84 0.37 42.63
N GLY A 30 -14.33 1.03 43.68
CA GLY A 30 -13.26 0.62 44.59
C GLY A 30 -11.94 0.14 43.98
N LEU A 31 -10.89 0.96 44.07
CA LEU A 31 -9.48 0.56 44.23
C LEU A 31 -8.68 1.79 44.68
N ASN A 32 -8.16 1.75 45.91
CA ASN A 32 -7.28 2.75 46.54
C ASN A 32 -5.86 2.63 45.99
N PHE A 33 -5.19 3.68 45.50
CA PHE A 33 -3.72 3.72 45.41
C PHE A 33 -3.14 5.15 45.44
N TYR A 34 -1.84 5.18 45.72
CA TYR A 34 -1.07 6.16 46.50
C TYR A 34 -0.59 7.41 45.75
N LYS A 35 -0.31 8.44 46.55
CA LYS A 35 0.29 9.74 46.22
C LYS A 35 1.65 9.61 45.51
N ALA A 36 1.78 10.25 44.36
CA ALA A 36 3.07 10.73 43.82
C ALA A 36 2.81 11.96 42.92
N ASN A 37 3.66 12.98 43.05
CA ASN A 37 3.60 14.22 42.25
C ASN A 37 4.02 13.93 40.79
N PHE A 38 3.19 14.29 39.81
CA PHE A 38 3.40 13.99 38.40
C PHE A 38 3.29 15.24 37.50
N PRO A 39 4.23 15.51 36.58
CA PRO A 39 4.07 16.53 35.54
C PRO A 39 2.97 16.14 34.52
N ILE A 40 2.37 17.13 33.84
CA ILE A 40 1.11 17.02 33.05
C ILE A 40 1.14 15.98 31.92
N SER A 41 2.31 15.70 31.35
CA SER A 41 2.49 14.60 30.39
C SER A 41 2.05 13.26 30.99
N ALA A 42 2.22 13.08 32.30
CA ALA A 42 1.82 11.90 33.03
C ALA A 42 0.33 11.88 33.45
N ILE A 43 -0.40 12.99 33.44
CA ILE A 43 -1.87 12.98 33.68
C ILE A 43 -2.59 12.50 32.40
N GLN A 44 -2.10 12.89 31.22
CA GLN A 44 -2.55 12.31 29.95
C GLN A 44 -2.09 10.85 29.78
N MET A 45 -0.88 10.48 30.22
CA MET A 45 -0.45 9.08 30.24
C MET A 45 -1.17 8.23 31.28
N ASN A 46 -1.56 8.75 32.46
CA ASN A 46 -2.29 7.96 33.46
C ASN A 46 -3.71 7.60 33.01
N VAL A 47 -4.35 8.47 32.21
CA VAL A 47 -5.57 8.10 31.49
C VAL A 47 -5.27 6.96 30.51
N PHE A 48 -4.15 7.04 29.78
CA PHE A 48 -3.66 5.98 28.89
C PHE A 48 -3.36 4.65 29.61
N TYR A 49 -2.84 4.69 30.85
CA TYR A 49 -2.57 3.50 31.67
C TYR A 49 -3.85 2.87 32.25
N LYS A 50 -4.81 3.67 32.76
CA LYS A 50 -6.14 3.17 33.15
C LYS A 50 -6.91 2.55 31.97
N PHE A 51 -6.66 3.02 30.75
CA PHE A 51 -7.21 2.46 29.51
C PHE A 51 -6.72 1.03 29.21
N ARG A 52 -5.53 0.64 29.68
CA ARG A 52 -4.92 -0.67 29.39
C ARG A 52 -5.54 -1.80 30.19
N GLU A 53 -5.99 -1.55 31.43
CA GLU A 53 -6.71 -2.56 32.23
C GLU A 53 -8.13 -2.86 31.69
N ILE A 54 -8.70 -1.96 30.87
CA ILE A 54 -10.07 -2.09 30.33
C ILE A 54 -10.09 -2.72 28.92
N MET A 55 -8.96 -2.82 28.22
CA MET A 55 -8.94 -3.00 26.76
C MET A 55 -8.59 -4.41 26.28
N ARG A 56 -9.56 -5.04 25.58
CA ARG A 56 -9.34 -6.13 24.61
C ARG A 56 -9.30 -5.65 23.14
N ASN A 57 -9.34 -4.34 22.83
CA ASN A 57 -9.55 -3.84 21.46
C ASN A 57 -8.54 -2.76 20.98
N CYS A 58 -8.56 -2.42 19.68
CA CYS A 58 -7.56 -1.60 18.97
C CYS A 58 -7.73 -0.08 19.15
N VAL A 59 -6.60 0.64 19.19
CA VAL A 59 -6.47 2.11 19.17
C VAL A 59 -5.98 2.57 17.80
N VAL A 60 -6.66 3.53 17.17
CA VAL A 60 -6.31 4.07 15.85
C VAL A 60 -5.86 5.53 15.97
N ARG A 61 -4.71 5.88 15.37
CA ARG A 61 -4.18 7.25 15.30
C ARG A 61 -4.68 7.99 14.05
N ILE A 62 -5.48 9.03 14.22
CA ILE A 62 -6.10 9.75 13.08
C ILE A 62 -5.08 10.50 12.21
N ARG A 63 -3.94 10.94 12.75
CA ARG A 63 -2.84 11.51 11.94
C ARG A 63 -2.38 10.62 10.78
N THR A 64 -2.52 9.30 10.90
CA THR A 64 -2.16 8.37 9.81
C THR A 64 -3.11 8.43 8.61
N PHE A 65 -4.23 9.17 8.76
CA PHE A 65 -5.23 9.46 7.74
C PHE A 65 -5.11 10.88 7.15
N ILE A 66 -4.08 11.64 7.55
CA ILE A 66 -3.87 13.03 7.17
C ILE A 66 -2.44 13.19 6.61
N ALA A 67 -2.24 14.12 5.69
CA ALA A 67 -0.92 14.43 5.17
C ALA A 67 0.00 15.05 6.24
N PRO A 68 1.32 14.81 6.19
CA PRO A 68 2.28 15.44 7.08
C PRO A 68 2.22 16.98 7.02
N GLY A 69 2.46 17.65 8.15
CA GLY A 69 2.48 19.12 8.23
C GLY A 69 1.11 19.80 8.33
N PHE A 70 0.02 19.03 8.45
CA PHE A 70 -1.30 19.57 8.75
C PHE A 70 -1.46 19.81 10.26
N SER A 71 -1.82 21.06 10.60
CA SER A 71 -2.21 21.41 11.96
C SER A 71 -3.66 21.03 12.23
N TYR A 72 -4.04 21.00 13.51
CA TYR A 72 -5.42 20.75 13.92
C TYR A 72 -6.41 21.73 13.26
N ALA A 73 -6.09 23.03 13.28
CA ALA A 73 -6.88 24.07 12.62
C ALA A 73 -7.08 23.81 11.11
N LYS A 74 -6.02 23.39 10.40
CA LYS A 74 -6.11 23.04 8.96
C LYS A 74 -6.98 21.80 8.75
N TYR A 75 -6.95 20.84 9.66
CA TYR A 75 -7.80 19.65 9.62
C TYR A 75 -9.28 19.95 9.91
N LEU A 76 -9.60 20.91 10.77
CA LEU A 76 -10.99 21.32 10.98
C LEU A 76 -11.53 22.11 9.78
N ALA A 77 -10.78 23.12 9.32
CA ALA A 77 -11.15 23.93 8.16
C ALA A 77 -11.35 23.06 6.90
N ALA A 78 -10.57 21.99 6.79
CA ALA A 78 -10.68 20.96 5.76
C ALA A 78 -12.07 20.34 5.59
N TYR A 79 -12.80 20.21 6.68
CA TYR A 79 -14.13 19.61 6.70
C TYR A 79 -15.17 20.65 7.08
N GLU A 80 -14.89 21.93 6.80
CA GLU A 80 -15.82 23.05 7.08
C GLU A 80 -16.27 23.05 8.55
N VAL A 81 -15.31 22.80 9.45
CA VAL A 81 -15.52 22.86 10.90
C VAL A 81 -14.72 24.02 11.46
N GLU A 82 -15.36 24.86 12.27
CA GLU A 82 -14.69 25.98 12.92
C GLU A 82 -13.91 25.51 14.15
N GLU A 83 -12.67 26.00 14.29
CA GLU A 83 -11.87 25.78 15.49
C GLU A 83 -12.45 26.61 16.64
N GLN A 84 -12.87 25.93 17.71
CA GLN A 84 -13.27 26.59 18.95
C GLN A 84 -12.12 26.53 19.94
N LYS A 85 -11.16 27.45 19.80
CA LYS A 85 -9.98 27.47 20.66
C LYS A 85 -10.29 28.16 21.98
N ASP A 86 -9.98 27.48 23.08
CA ASP A 86 -10.14 28.01 24.43
C ASP A 86 -8.79 28.05 25.17
N PHE A 87 -8.77 28.48 26.42
CA PHE A 87 -7.56 28.66 27.22
C PHE A 87 -7.58 27.80 28.48
N PHE A 88 -6.46 27.15 28.77
CA PHE A 88 -6.30 26.30 29.94
C PHE A 88 -4.92 26.53 30.57
N PRO A 89 -4.79 26.55 31.92
CA PRO A 89 -3.53 26.85 32.58
C PRO A 89 -2.68 25.58 32.70
N TYR A 90 -2.10 25.10 31.60
CA TYR A 90 -1.42 23.80 31.57
C TYR A 90 -0.33 23.72 32.64
N GLU A 91 0.59 24.68 32.65
CA GLU A 91 1.75 24.76 33.54
C GLU A 91 1.35 24.80 35.02
N TYR A 92 0.14 25.27 35.35
CA TYR A 92 -0.36 25.30 36.70
C TYR A 92 -0.77 23.91 37.21
N ILE A 93 -1.23 22.99 36.34
CA ILE A 93 -1.76 21.68 36.75
C ILE A 93 -0.63 20.69 37.04
N THR A 94 0.06 20.84 38.16
CA THR A 94 1.20 19.97 38.54
C THR A 94 0.81 18.65 39.22
N SER A 95 -0.47 18.43 39.47
CA SER A 95 -0.98 17.19 40.07
C SER A 95 -2.48 17.03 39.80
N ILE A 96 -3.03 15.84 40.02
CA ILE A 96 -4.46 15.58 39.77
C ILE A 96 -5.36 16.28 40.79
N GLU A 97 -4.87 16.48 42.00
CA GLU A 97 -5.56 17.13 43.11
C GLU A 97 -5.83 18.62 42.81
N LYS A 98 -4.98 19.26 41.99
CA LYS A 98 -5.23 20.63 41.54
C LYS A 98 -6.53 20.76 40.75
N LEU A 99 -7.01 19.70 40.11
CA LEU A 99 -8.31 19.74 39.42
C LEU A 99 -9.48 19.90 40.38
N ASP A 100 -9.29 19.61 41.68
CA ASP A 100 -10.33 19.75 42.70
C ASP A 100 -10.33 21.16 43.33
N GLU A 101 -9.42 22.06 42.92
CA GLU A 101 -9.44 23.47 43.34
C GLU A 101 -10.73 24.16 42.87
N THR A 102 -11.40 24.86 43.79
CA THR A 102 -12.74 25.44 43.57
C THR A 102 -12.74 26.90 43.10
N SER A 103 -11.56 27.48 42.91
CA SER A 103 -11.38 28.83 42.39
C SER A 103 -10.58 28.83 41.10
N LEU A 104 -10.90 29.77 40.21
CA LEU A 104 -10.12 29.99 38.99
C LEU A 104 -8.71 30.53 39.35
N PRO A 105 -7.62 29.93 38.84
CA PRO A 105 -6.26 30.40 39.06
C PRO A 105 -6.04 31.80 38.51
N PRO A 106 -5.10 32.57 39.08
CA PRO A 106 -4.76 33.90 38.58
C PRO A 106 -4.19 33.86 37.15
N ARG A 107 -4.18 35.02 36.46
CA ARG A 107 -3.80 35.14 35.03
C ARG A 107 -2.38 34.66 34.74
N ASP A 108 -1.45 34.89 35.64
CA ASP A 108 -0.06 34.43 35.57
C ASP A 108 0.06 32.90 35.51
N ALA A 109 -0.88 32.18 36.12
CA ALA A 109 -0.96 30.72 36.04
C ALA A 109 -1.28 30.19 34.62
N PHE A 110 -1.72 31.05 33.69
CA PHE A 110 -1.96 30.72 32.28
C PHE A 110 -0.76 31.01 31.37
N TYR A 111 0.43 31.25 31.94
CA TYR A 111 1.66 31.40 31.16
C TYR A 111 1.92 30.15 30.31
N SER A 112 2.16 30.33 29.00
CA SER A 112 2.47 29.22 28.09
C SER A 112 3.96 29.20 27.77
N SER A 113 4.66 28.18 28.27
CA SER A 113 6.06 27.88 27.93
C SER A 113 6.24 27.62 26.43
N LEU A 114 5.27 26.97 25.79
CA LEU A 114 5.27 26.68 24.34
C LEU A 114 5.26 27.96 23.48
N ARG A 115 4.55 29.00 23.92
CA ARG A 115 4.48 30.28 23.19
C ARG A 115 5.41 31.35 23.76
N ASN A 116 6.05 31.04 24.88
CA ASN A 116 6.86 31.96 25.67
C ASN A 116 6.10 33.28 25.94
N SER A 117 4.83 33.19 26.34
CA SER A 117 3.93 34.34 26.46
C SER A 117 2.89 34.17 27.56
N GLU A 118 2.55 35.26 28.25
CA GLU A 118 1.38 35.34 29.13
C GLU A 118 0.06 35.34 28.35
N LEU A 119 -1.03 34.97 29.03
CA LEU A 119 -2.37 35.11 28.48
C LEU A 119 -2.78 36.60 28.47
N PRO A 120 -3.19 37.17 27.32
CA PRO A 120 -3.70 38.54 27.26
C PRO A 120 -4.88 38.76 28.20
N VAL A 121 -4.96 39.95 28.81
CA VAL A 121 -6.00 40.30 29.80
C VAL A 121 -7.41 40.00 29.29
N GLN A 122 -7.71 40.40 28.05
CA GLN A 122 -9.01 40.17 27.41
C GLN A 122 -9.41 38.67 27.34
N ASN A 123 -8.43 37.79 27.12
CA ASN A 123 -8.67 36.35 27.07
C ASN A 123 -8.88 35.76 28.47
N TYR A 124 -8.19 36.30 29.48
CA TYR A 124 -8.41 35.90 30.87
C TYR A 124 -9.78 36.37 31.39
N ASP A 125 -10.20 37.57 31.03
CA ASP A 125 -11.55 38.08 31.33
C ASP A 125 -12.63 37.19 30.70
N TYR A 126 -12.39 36.70 29.48
CA TYR A 126 -13.24 35.70 28.83
C TYR A 126 -13.31 34.39 29.63
N VAL A 127 -12.18 33.83 30.08
CA VAL A 127 -12.18 32.61 30.93
C VAL A 127 -12.94 32.84 32.24
N CYS A 128 -12.77 34.02 32.87
CA CYS A 128 -13.51 34.41 34.07
C CYS A 128 -15.01 34.45 33.83
N LYS A 129 -15.43 34.97 32.67
CA LYS A 129 -16.83 35.02 32.25
C LYS A 129 -17.39 33.60 32.05
N VAL A 130 -16.69 32.77 31.28
CA VAL A 130 -17.09 31.38 30.99
C VAL A 130 -17.20 30.55 32.28
N TRP A 131 -16.26 30.70 33.21
CA TRP A 131 -16.28 30.03 34.51
C TRP A 131 -17.57 30.34 35.28
N LYS A 132 -17.96 31.61 35.34
CA LYS A 132 -19.17 32.07 36.04
C LYS A 132 -20.44 31.63 35.31
N GLU A 133 -20.54 31.88 34.00
CA GLU A 133 -21.75 31.61 33.21
C GLU A 133 -22.03 30.12 33.05
N SER A 134 -20.99 29.28 33.00
CA SER A 134 -21.13 27.83 32.91
C SER A 134 -21.31 27.16 34.28
N GLY A 135 -21.34 27.93 35.37
CA GLY A 135 -21.53 27.41 36.73
C GLY A 135 -20.41 26.47 37.18
N MET A 136 -19.16 26.74 36.75
CA MET A 136 -18.02 25.89 37.08
C MET A 136 -17.69 25.99 38.57
N THR A 137 -17.53 24.84 39.22
CA THR A 137 -17.26 24.75 40.67
C THR A 137 -15.83 24.29 40.96
N SER A 138 -15.12 23.79 39.95
CA SER A 138 -13.76 23.25 40.08
C SER A 138 -12.94 23.41 38.80
N LEU A 139 -11.61 23.35 38.92
CA LEU A 139 -10.71 23.30 37.76
C LEU A 139 -10.97 22.09 36.85
N ARG A 140 -11.52 21.01 37.39
CA ARG A 140 -12.02 19.85 36.63
C ARG A 140 -13.14 20.23 35.66
N ASP A 141 -14.05 21.11 36.06
CA ASP A 141 -15.14 21.58 35.19
C ASP A 141 -14.59 22.40 34.03
N LEU A 142 -13.61 23.27 34.30
CA LEU A 142 -12.90 24.03 33.26
C LEU A 142 -12.13 23.11 32.31
N LEU A 143 -11.47 22.07 32.82
CA LEU A 143 -10.80 21.07 32.00
C LEU A 143 -11.78 20.32 31.09
N ILE A 144 -12.95 19.93 31.61
CA ILE A 144 -14.00 19.26 30.82
C ILE A 144 -14.51 20.21 29.72
N TRP A 145 -14.75 21.47 30.04
CA TRP A 145 -15.17 22.48 29.08
C TRP A 145 -14.14 22.67 27.97
N TYR A 146 -12.89 22.96 28.36
CA TYR A 146 -11.75 23.14 27.46
C TYR A 146 -11.59 21.93 26.53
N ASN A 147 -11.59 20.72 27.07
CA ASN A 147 -11.44 19.49 26.26
C ASN A 147 -12.63 19.30 25.31
N ASN A 148 -13.86 19.64 25.71
CA ASN A 148 -15.02 19.54 24.84
C ASN A 148 -14.95 20.52 23.66
N LYS A 149 -14.35 21.70 23.87
CA LYS A 149 -14.12 22.69 22.81
C LYS A 149 -13.16 22.19 21.74
N ASP A 150 -12.15 21.41 22.12
CA ASP A 150 -11.28 20.74 21.16
C ASP A 150 -11.92 19.46 20.58
N THR A 151 -12.59 18.65 21.40
CA THR A 151 -13.01 17.29 20.99
C THR A 151 -14.24 17.29 20.07
N ARG A 152 -15.20 18.18 20.30
CA ARG A 152 -16.44 18.19 19.50
C ARG A 152 -16.18 18.54 18.03
N PRO A 153 -15.43 19.62 17.71
CA PRO A 153 -15.05 19.91 16.33
C PRO A 153 -14.25 18.78 15.69
N PHE A 154 -13.36 18.13 16.45
CA PHE A 154 -12.59 17.00 15.95
C PHE A 154 -13.49 15.84 15.50
N ILE A 155 -14.47 15.45 16.32
CA ILE A 155 -15.42 14.38 15.98
C ILE A 155 -16.25 14.78 14.77
N GLU A 156 -16.71 16.02 14.68
CA GLU A 156 -17.47 16.49 13.52
C GLU A 156 -16.64 16.37 12.23
N ALA A 157 -15.40 16.86 12.24
CA ALA A 157 -14.50 16.76 11.10
C ALA A 157 -14.19 15.30 10.73
N LEU A 158 -14.01 14.44 11.74
CA LEU A 158 -13.79 13.01 11.55
C LEU A 158 -15.00 12.31 10.92
N VAL A 159 -16.22 12.64 11.34
CA VAL A 159 -17.44 12.08 10.74
C VAL A 159 -17.53 12.46 9.27
N LYS A 160 -17.28 13.73 8.94
CA LYS A 160 -17.23 14.22 7.55
C LYS A 160 -16.12 13.54 6.75
N GLN A 161 -14.95 13.31 7.34
CA GLN A 161 -13.87 12.54 6.72
C GLN A 161 -14.28 11.09 6.45
N CYS A 162 -14.95 10.43 7.40
CA CYS A 162 -15.47 9.08 7.22
C CYS A 162 -16.51 9.03 6.10
N GLU A 163 -17.40 10.03 6.02
CA GLU A 163 -18.39 10.18 4.96
C GLU A 163 -17.74 10.36 3.60
N PHE A 164 -16.68 11.16 3.50
CA PHE A 164 -15.88 11.27 2.28
C PHE A 164 -15.37 9.90 1.82
N TYR A 165 -14.73 9.11 2.70
CA TYR A 165 -14.25 7.77 2.31
C TYR A 165 -15.40 6.80 1.96
N LYS A 166 -16.58 6.94 2.59
CA LYS A 166 -17.78 6.18 2.19
C LYS A 166 -18.23 6.51 0.77
N THR A 167 -18.05 7.74 0.28
CA THR A 167 -18.34 8.07 -1.14
C THR A 167 -17.43 7.31 -2.11
N LEU A 168 -16.23 6.94 -1.68
CA LEU A 168 -15.31 6.05 -2.41
C LEU A 168 -15.66 4.57 -2.20
N GLY A 169 -16.70 4.30 -1.42
CA GLY A 169 -17.12 3.00 -0.89
C GLY A 169 -16.02 2.28 -0.12
N LEU A 170 -15.34 3.03 0.75
CA LEU A 170 -14.40 2.56 1.76
C LEU A 170 -14.94 2.88 3.16
N ASP A 171 -14.67 2.01 4.13
CA ASP A 171 -14.84 2.29 5.55
C ASP A 171 -13.48 2.71 6.14
N MET A 172 -13.27 4.01 6.32
CA MET A 172 -11.98 4.58 6.72
C MET A 172 -11.33 3.86 7.89
N LEU A 173 -12.11 3.50 8.92
CA LEU A 173 -11.58 2.99 10.18
C LEU A 173 -11.63 1.46 10.28
N LYS A 174 -12.39 0.77 9.42
CA LYS A 174 -12.40 -0.71 9.37
C LYS A 174 -11.51 -1.28 8.28
N ASP A 175 -11.35 -0.56 7.18
CA ASP A 175 -10.69 -1.10 6.00
C ASP A 175 -9.16 -1.02 6.07
N ALA A 176 -8.62 -0.06 6.83
CA ALA A 176 -7.20 0.08 7.09
C ALA A 176 -6.94 0.94 8.35
N VAL A 177 -5.67 0.99 8.76
CA VAL A 177 -5.19 1.82 9.88
C VAL A 177 -4.42 3.07 9.42
N SER A 178 -4.43 3.39 8.12
CA SER A 178 -3.76 4.56 7.52
C SER A 178 -4.23 4.82 6.07
N VAL A 179 -3.99 6.02 5.53
CA VAL A 179 -4.31 6.37 4.13
C VAL A 179 -3.69 5.39 3.11
N PRO A 180 -2.41 5.00 3.20
CA PRO A 180 -1.83 4.06 2.22
C PRO A 180 -2.58 2.73 2.17
N GLY A 181 -3.07 2.22 3.31
CA GLY A 181 -3.86 0.99 3.34
C GLY A 181 -5.24 1.14 2.67
N LEU A 182 -5.92 2.28 2.88
CA LEU A 182 -7.16 2.60 2.18
C LEU A 182 -6.92 2.77 0.68
N THR A 183 -5.83 3.43 0.32
CA THR A 183 -5.42 3.70 -1.06
C THR A 183 -5.22 2.41 -1.83
N LEU A 184 -4.51 1.43 -1.26
CA LEU A 184 -4.32 0.14 -1.92
C LEU A 184 -5.67 -0.51 -2.24
N ARG A 185 -6.62 -0.49 -1.29
CA ARG A 185 -7.96 -1.03 -1.53
C ARG A 185 -8.71 -0.23 -2.59
N TYR A 186 -8.58 1.09 -2.59
CA TYR A 186 -9.21 1.95 -3.58
C TYR A 186 -8.64 1.72 -5.00
N LEU A 187 -7.32 1.65 -5.13
CA LEU A 187 -6.60 1.35 -6.38
C LEU A 187 -7.15 0.08 -7.04
N PHE A 188 -7.20 -1.03 -6.27
CA PHE A 188 -7.71 -2.31 -6.76
C PHE A 188 -9.22 -2.32 -7.00
N LYS A 189 -9.98 -1.48 -6.28
CA LYS A 189 -11.43 -1.32 -6.51
C LYS A 189 -11.74 -0.58 -7.81
N THR A 190 -10.87 0.34 -8.22
CA THR A 190 -10.99 1.08 -9.49
C THR A 190 -10.45 0.33 -10.70
N MET A 191 -9.80 -0.82 -10.48
CA MET A 191 -9.29 -1.69 -11.53
C MET A 191 -10.45 -2.43 -12.21
N PRO A 192 -10.49 -2.55 -13.55
CA PRO A 192 -11.48 -3.36 -14.23
C PRO A 192 -11.41 -4.82 -13.76
N ARG A 193 -12.57 -5.47 -13.59
CA ARG A 193 -12.68 -6.84 -13.03
C ARG A 193 -11.97 -7.90 -13.87
N ALA A 194 -11.83 -7.67 -15.17
CA ALA A 194 -11.13 -8.54 -16.08
C ALA A 194 -9.60 -8.47 -15.97
N HIS A 195 -9.03 -7.74 -15.02
CA HIS A 195 -7.60 -7.76 -14.76
C HIS A 195 -7.32 -8.22 -13.34
N PHE A 196 -6.19 -8.88 -13.14
CA PHE A 196 -5.69 -9.17 -11.80
C PHE A 196 -4.16 -9.16 -11.79
N PHE A 197 -3.60 -9.10 -10.58
CA PHE A 197 -2.17 -9.25 -10.35
C PHE A 197 -1.92 -10.53 -9.58
N SER A 198 -1.10 -11.43 -10.14
CA SER A 198 -0.68 -12.63 -9.43
C SER A 198 0.42 -12.30 -8.42
N LEU A 199 0.41 -12.96 -7.27
CA LEU A 199 1.53 -12.89 -6.33
C LEU A 199 2.62 -13.86 -6.77
N ILE A 200 3.88 -13.49 -6.57
CA ILE A 200 5.01 -14.40 -6.74
C ILE A 200 4.86 -15.56 -5.75
N ARG A 201 4.88 -16.79 -6.26
CA ARG A 201 4.63 -18.00 -5.48
C ARG A 201 5.88 -18.43 -4.73
N GLU A 202 5.71 -19.28 -3.72
CA GLU A 202 6.82 -19.83 -2.92
C GLU A 202 7.89 -20.53 -3.78
N LYS A 203 7.47 -21.25 -4.83
CA LYS A 203 8.41 -21.91 -5.76
C LYS A 203 9.28 -20.93 -6.56
N ASP A 204 8.84 -19.68 -6.68
CA ASP A 204 9.49 -18.59 -7.43
C ASP A 204 10.04 -17.53 -6.45
N LYS A 205 10.28 -17.89 -5.18
CA LYS A 205 10.75 -16.95 -4.15
C LYS A 205 12.09 -16.30 -4.48
N ASP A 206 12.93 -16.98 -5.27
CA ASP A 206 14.19 -16.45 -5.78
C ASP A 206 13.96 -15.18 -6.61
N LEU A 207 12.93 -15.18 -7.46
CA LEU A 207 12.53 -13.99 -8.22
C LEU A 207 12.08 -12.86 -7.30
N HIS A 208 11.27 -13.16 -6.28
CA HIS A 208 10.82 -12.15 -5.32
C HIS A 208 12.00 -11.51 -4.58
N GLU A 209 12.93 -12.30 -4.06
CA GLU A 209 14.13 -11.82 -3.36
C GLU A 209 15.00 -10.94 -4.26
N GLU A 210 15.23 -11.34 -5.52
CA GLU A 210 16.03 -10.56 -6.45
C GLU A 210 15.36 -9.23 -6.84
N LEU A 211 14.05 -9.24 -7.12
CA LEU A 211 13.31 -8.00 -7.38
C LEU A 211 13.37 -7.05 -6.19
N ARG A 212 13.20 -7.55 -4.95
CA ARG A 212 13.32 -6.72 -3.73
C ARG A 212 14.69 -6.07 -3.57
N LYS A 213 15.77 -6.77 -3.90
CA LYS A 213 17.14 -6.24 -3.82
C LYS A 213 17.42 -5.17 -4.88
N GLN A 214 16.75 -5.26 -6.03
CA GLN A 214 17.04 -4.46 -7.21
C GLN A 214 16.08 -3.29 -7.43
N ILE A 215 14.96 -3.21 -6.69
CA ILE A 215 14.10 -2.03 -6.70
C ILE A 215 14.90 -0.78 -6.32
N VAL A 216 14.77 0.25 -7.15
CA VAL A 216 15.39 1.56 -6.96
C VAL A 216 14.32 2.62 -6.74
N GLY A 217 14.68 3.67 -5.99
CA GLY A 217 13.86 4.87 -5.88
C GLY A 217 14.05 5.80 -7.09
N GLY A 218 13.44 6.99 -7.01
CA GLY A 218 13.73 8.05 -7.97
C GLY A 218 15.18 8.54 -7.84
N PRO A 219 15.92 8.70 -8.95
CA PRO A 219 17.27 9.25 -8.89
C PRO A 219 17.24 10.72 -8.47
N SER A 220 18.04 11.07 -7.47
CA SER A 220 18.29 12.46 -7.05
C SER A 220 19.72 12.82 -7.41
N ILE A 221 19.90 13.59 -8.48
CA ILE A 221 21.20 13.84 -9.09
C ILE A 221 21.46 15.35 -9.12
N ILE A 222 22.65 15.75 -8.67
CA ILE A 222 23.15 17.12 -8.76
C ILE A 222 24.25 17.14 -9.82
N PHE A 223 23.95 17.72 -10.99
CA PHE A 223 24.91 17.80 -12.10
C PHE A 223 26.00 18.84 -11.87
N TYR A 224 25.62 19.97 -11.26
CA TYR A 224 26.51 21.09 -10.96
C TYR A 224 26.19 21.64 -9.58
N ARG A 225 27.22 21.99 -8.80
CA ARG A 225 27.06 22.53 -7.44
C ARG A 225 26.62 23.99 -7.42
N TYR A 226 26.94 24.73 -8.49
CA TYR A 226 26.75 26.17 -8.54
C TYR A 226 26.47 26.66 -9.96
N HIS A 227 25.45 27.49 -10.07
CA HIS A 227 25.17 28.28 -11.26
C HIS A 227 24.77 29.70 -10.85
N GLU A 228 25.32 30.69 -11.55
CA GLU A 228 25.03 32.10 -11.33
C GLU A 228 24.73 32.79 -12.64
N LYS A 229 23.66 33.61 -12.60
CA LYS A 229 23.23 34.41 -13.73
C LYS A 229 24.32 35.41 -14.12
N GLY A 230 24.64 35.47 -15.41
CA GLY A 230 25.65 36.36 -15.98
C GLY A 230 27.08 35.84 -15.84
N ILE A 231 27.32 34.88 -14.95
CA ILE A 231 28.68 34.39 -14.64
C ILE A 231 28.89 32.99 -15.21
N THR A 232 28.08 32.00 -14.81
CA THR A 232 28.32 30.62 -15.22
C THR A 232 28.08 30.42 -16.71
N LYS A 233 29.03 29.76 -17.39
CA LYS A 233 28.97 29.50 -18.83
C LYS A 233 28.30 28.15 -19.11
N LEU A 234 27.34 28.13 -20.03
CA LEU A 234 26.62 26.92 -20.47
C LEU A 234 27.50 26.08 -21.40
N ARG A 235 27.73 24.79 -21.08
CA ARG A 235 28.54 23.85 -21.89
C ARG A 235 30.02 24.23 -22.01
N GLY A 236 30.61 24.74 -20.92
CA GLY A 236 32.04 25.08 -20.84
C GLY A 236 32.34 26.55 -21.12
N GLU A 237 33.63 26.93 -21.08
CA GLU A 237 34.08 28.34 -21.09
C GLU A 237 33.69 29.13 -22.35
N SER A 238 33.61 28.46 -23.51
CA SER A 238 33.15 29.05 -24.77
C SER A 238 31.63 29.25 -24.84
N GLY A 239 30.92 28.86 -23.80
CA GLY A 239 29.47 28.91 -23.68
C GLY A 239 28.87 30.31 -23.52
N LYS A 240 27.56 30.41 -23.73
CA LYS A 240 26.80 31.62 -23.33
C LYS A 240 26.64 31.63 -21.81
N ALA A 241 26.68 32.82 -21.20
CA ALA A 241 26.42 32.96 -19.78
C ALA A 241 24.95 32.63 -19.46
N VAL A 242 24.71 31.88 -18.38
CA VAL A 242 23.37 31.59 -17.83
C VAL A 242 22.61 32.89 -17.63
N GLN A 243 21.37 32.98 -18.09
CA GLN A 243 20.53 34.17 -17.93
C GLN A 243 19.33 33.97 -17.00
N SER A 244 18.90 32.72 -16.83
CA SER A 244 17.79 32.34 -15.98
C SER A 244 17.96 30.91 -15.49
N LEU A 245 17.35 30.61 -14.35
CA LEU A 245 17.21 29.27 -13.80
C LEU A 245 15.72 28.91 -13.86
N VAL A 246 15.40 27.77 -14.44
CA VAL A 246 14.02 27.29 -14.61
C VAL A 246 13.90 25.91 -13.98
N GLY A 247 12.91 25.72 -13.11
CA GLY A 247 12.58 24.43 -12.51
C GLY A 247 11.34 23.84 -13.17
N TYR A 248 11.39 22.56 -13.53
CA TYR A 248 10.26 21.82 -14.05
C TYR A 248 9.85 20.75 -13.03
N GLY A 249 8.54 20.59 -12.84
CA GLY A 249 7.96 19.53 -12.00
C GLY A 249 6.99 18.69 -12.82
N ALA A 250 7.16 17.37 -12.79
CA ALA A 250 6.20 16.46 -13.39
C ALA A 250 4.89 16.46 -12.58
N ASN A 251 3.77 16.68 -13.26
CA ASN A 251 2.45 16.61 -12.64
C ASN A 251 2.07 15.15 -12.39
N SER A 252 2.01 14.73 -11.12
CA SER A 252 1.57 13.39 -10.72
C SER A 252 2.36 12.25 -11.40
N LEU A 253 3.70 12.30 -11.35
CA LEU A 253 4.58 11.33 -12.03
C LEU A 253 4.19 9.86 -11.77
N TYR A 254 4.04 9.47 -10.50
CA TYR A 254 3.69 8.08 -10.16
C TYR A 254 2.26 7.70 -10.58
N PRO A 255 1.20 8.49 -10.32
CA PRO A 255 -0.11 8.22 -10.91
C PRO A 255 -0.09 8.11 -12.44
N TRP A 256 0.69 8.96 -13.14
CA TRP A 256 0.84 8.86 -14.58
C TRP A 256 1.50 7.54 -14.99
N ALA A 257 2.58 7.13 -14.30
CA ALA A 257 3.27 5.87 -14.53
C ALA A 257 2.33 4.68 -14.30
N SER A 258 1.55 4.67 -13.21
CA SER A 258 0.53 3.65 -12.93
C SER A 258 -0.57 3.60 -13.98
N SER A 259 -0.84 4.69 -14.72
CA SER A 259 -1.84 4.70 -15.80
C SER A 259 -1.34 4.09 -17.12
N GLN A 260 -0.03 3.83 -17.23
CA GLN A 260 0.54 3.09 -18.35
C GLN A 260 0.21 1.59 -18.23
N GLU A 261 0.74 0.79 -19.14
CA GLU A 261 0.61 -0.67 -19.08
C GLU A 261 1.22 -1.19 -17.78
N MET A 262 0.53 -2.13 -17.14
CA MET A 262 0.93 -2.78 -15.90
C MET A 262 1.05 -4.30 -16.10
N PRO A 263 1.94 -4.98 -15.36
CA PRO A 263 2.16 -6.43 -15.48
C PRO A 263 1.04 -7.24 -14.80
N THR A 264 -0.02 -7.50 -15.56
CA THR A 264 -1.18 -8.27 -15.10
C THR A 264 -1.05 -9.77 -15.39
N GLU A 265 -2.02 -10.54 -14.90
CA GLU A 265 -2.11 -11.99 -15.07
C GLU A 265 -0.99 -12.77 -14.34
N TYR A 266 -0.83 -14.05 -14.68
CA TYR A 266 0.28 -14.87 -14.20
C TYR A 266 1.51 -14.68 -15.09
N PRO A 267 2.71 -14.49 -14.50
CA PRO A 267 3.91 -14.38 -15.31
C PRO A 267 4.27 -15.70 -15.97
N VAL A 268 4.87 -15.61 -17.16
CA VAL A 268 5.59 -16.71 -17.80
C VAL A 268 7.07 -16.45 -17.64
N ARG A 269 7.72 -17.32 -16.86
CA ARG A 269 9.15 -17.27 -16.59
C ARG A 269 9.91 -18.12 -17.61
N ARG A 270 11.00 -17.56 -18.15
CA ARG A 270 11.92 -18.21 -19.09
C ARG A 270 13.33 -17.92 -18.64
N ARG A 271 14.20 -18.93 -18.58
CA ARG A 271 15.58 -18.71 -18.15
C ARG A 271 16.59 -19.23 -19.15
N LYS A 272 17.81 -18.74 -19.05
CA LYS A 272 18.89 -19.20 -19.92
C LYS A 272 19.19 -20.69 -19.71
N GLU A 273 19.03 -21.21 -18.50
CA GLU A 273 19.37 -22.61 -18.17
C GLU A 273 18.47 -23.64 -18.88
N ASN A 274 17.29 -23.23 -19.36
CA ASN A 274 16.37 -24.08 -20.11
C ASN A 274 16.11 -23.55 -21.53
N ASP A 275 17.09 -22.85 -22.13
CA ASP A 275 17.01 -22.25 -23.47
C ASP A 275 15.78 -21.35 -23.65
N PHE A 276 15.41 -20.64 -22.59
CA PHE A 276 14.24 -19.78 -22.51
C PHE A 276 12.92 -20.48 -22.84
N GLN A 277 12.83 -21.79 -22.58
CA GLN A 277 11.55 -22.48 -22.60
C GLN A 277 10.64 -21.96 -21.48
N PRO A 278 9.32 -21.88 -21.70
CA PRO A 278 8.38 -21.43 -20.67
C PRO A 278 8.32 -22.44 -19.51
N GLU A 279 8.73 -22.04 -18.30
CA GLU A 279 8.79 -22.95 -17.15
C GLU A 279 7.39 -23.40 -16.69
N VAL A 280 6.45 -22.46 -16.52
CA VAL A 280 5.07 -22.75 -16.12
C VAL A 280 4.11 -21.76 -16.78
N ILE A 281 3.32 -22.26 -17.72
CA ILE A 281 2.12 -21.56 -18.21
C ILE A 281 0.97 -22.00 -17.30
N LEU A 282 0.51 -21.10 -16.42
CA LEU A 282 -0.71 -21.36 -15.67
C LEU A 282 -1.91 -21.29 -16.62
N ARG A 283 -2.24 -22.44 -17.23
CA ARG A 283 -3.45 -22.65 -18.03
C ARG A 283 -4.67 -22.96 -17.17
N TYR A 284 -4.45 -23.42 -15.93
CA TYR A 284 -5.53 -23.89 -15.05
C TYR A 284 -6.54 -22.78 -14.73
N GLY A 285 -7.78 -22.99 -15.16
CA GLY A 285 -8.91 -22.10 -14.93
C GLY A 285 -9.10 -21.01 -16.00
N ARG A 286 -8.30 -20.97 -17.09
CA ARG A 286 -8.54 -19.99 -18.18
C ARG A 286 -9.89 -20.20 -18.85
N LEU A 287 -10.20 -21.43 -19.27
CA LEU A 287 -11.49 -21.76 -19.88
C LEU A 287 -12.65 -21.55 -18.89
N SER A 288 -12.48 -21.96 -17.64
CA SER A 288 -13.44 -21.66 -16.56
C SER A 288 -13.69 -20.16 -16.43
N ARG A 289 -12.64 -19.33 -16.45
CA ARG A 289 -12.78 -17.88 -16.42
C ARG A 289 -13.50 -17.34 -17.65
N GLU A 290 -13.14 -17.78 -18.86
CA GLU A 290 -13.81 -17.38 -20.09
C GLU A 290 -15.32 -17.59 -19.98
N TRP A 291 -15.72 -18.80 -19.59
CA TRP A 291 -17.12 -19.16 -19.41
C TRP A 291 -17.79 -18.35 -18.30
N LEU A 292 -17.19 -18.25 -17.11
CA LEU A 292 -17.79 -17.53 -15.98
C LEU A 292 -17.97 -16.03 -16.25
N GLU A 293 -17.01 -15.39 -16.90
CA GLU A 293 -17.10 -13.97 -17.28
C GLU A 293 -18.13 -13.77 -18.42
N TRP A 294 -18.23 -14.72 -19.36
CA TRP A 294 -19.26 -14.72 -20.40
C TRP A 294 -20.67 -14.85 -19.81
N VAL A 295 -20.88 -15.81 -18.90
CA VAL A 295 -22.17 -15.98 -18.22
C VAL A 295 -22.52 -14.73 -17.42
N ALA A 296 -21.56 -14.18 -16.67
CA ALA A 296 -21.75 -12.95 -15.92
C ALA A 296 -22.16 -11.77 -16.83
N TYR A 297 -21.52 -11.65 -18.01
CA TYR A 297 -21.85 -10.64 -19.02
C TYR A 297 -23.25 -10.83 -19.60
N LYS A 298 -23.59 -12.05 -20.05
CA LYS A 298 -24.89 -12.34 -20.67
C LYS A 298 -26.06 -12.20 -19.71
N GLU A 299 -25.88 -12.62 -18.45
CA GLU A 299 -26.90 -12.52 -17.42
C GLU A 299 -26.90 -11.15 -16.71
N ASN A 300 -26.00 -10.24 -17.09
CA ASN A 300 -25.77 -8.95 -16.42
C ASN A 300 -25.69 -9.10 -14.88
N THR A 301 -24.88 -10.06 -14.43
CA THR A 301 -24.74 -10.41 -13.02
C THR A 301 -23.28 -10.41 -12.58
N THR A 302 -23.02 -10.72 -11.31
CA THR A 302 -21.67 -10.85 -10.77
C THR A 302 -21.44 -12.26 -10.25
N ILE A 303 -20.47 -12.95 -10.84
CA ILE A 303 -20.05 -14.27 -10.38
C ILE A 303 -18.69 -14.13 -9.68
N ARG A 304 -18.64 -14.55 -8.42
CA ARG A 304 -17.40 -14.57 -7.63
C ARG A 304 -16.60 -15.82 -8.00
N HIS A 305 -15.37 -15.66 -8.47
CA HIS A 305 -14.47 -16.77 -8.84
C HIS A 305 -13.01 -16.42 -8.53
N LYS A 306 -12.10 -17.39 -8.73
CA LYS A 306 -10.67 -17.31 -8.39
C LYS A 306 -9.92 -16.06 -8.88
N PHE A 307 -10.33 -15.51 -10.02
CA PHE A 307 -9.61 -14.45 -10.72
C PHE A 307 -10.07 -13.05 -10.32
N ASN A 308 -11.30 -12.91 -9.79
CA ASN A 308 -11.83 -11.64 -9.31
C ASN A 308 -11.94 -11.58 -7.77
N ALA A 309 -11.83 -12.72 -7.09
CA ALA A 309 -11.89 -12.86 -5.64
C ALA A 309 -11.34 -14.22 -5.17
N ARG A 310 -11.40 -14.48 -3.87
CA ARG A 310 -11.19 -15.84 -3.34
C ARG A 310 -12.41 -16.71 -3.67
N GLU A 311 -12.22 -17.91 -4.20
CA GLU A 311 -13.30 -18.90 -4.41
C GLU A 311 -14.14 -19.12 -3.15
N LYS A 312 -15.45 -19.34 -3.32
CA LYS A 312 -16.37 -19.55 -2.21
C LYS A 312 -16.28 -21.01 -1.74
N GLN A 313 -16.41 -21.24 -0.44
CA GLN A 313 -16.59 -22.57 0.14
C GLN A 313 -18.01 -22.68 0.70
N LEU A 314 -18.66 -23.81 0.43
CA LEU A 314 -20.07 -24.06 0.74
C LEU A 314 -20.27 -25.38 1.49
N GLY A 315 -21.31 -25.40 2.33
CA GLY A 315 -21.70 -26.56 3.13
C GLY A 315 -20.72 -26.91 4.26
N ALA A 316 -21.11 -27.88 5.10
CA ALA A 316 -20.29 -28.45 6.16
C ALA A 316 -19.01 -29.15 5.64
N ARG A 317 -19.03 -29.63 4.39
CA ARG A 317 -17.86 -30.21 3.71
C ARG A 317 -16.89 -29.16 3.18
N HIS A 318 -17.22 -27.87 3.27
CA HIS A 318 -16.41 -26.75 2.75
C HIS A 318 -16.00 -26.91 1.28
N ILE A 319 -16.92 -27.43 0.45
CA ILE A 319 -16.71 -27.64 -0.98
C ILE A 319 -16.37 -26.29 -1.62
N ARG A 320 -15.23 -26.24 -2.29
CA ARG A 320 -14.80 -25.07 -3.04
C ARG A 320 -15.46 -25.11 -4.43
N VAL A 321 -16.03 -24.00 -4.86
CA VAL A 321 -16.73 -23.89 -6.15
C VAL A 321 -16.03 -22.89 -7.06
N ASP A 322 -16.06 -23.13 -8.37
CA ASP A 322 -15.39 -22.28 -9.36
C ASP A 322 -16.04 -20.88 -9.44
N GLY A 323 -17.36 -20.84 -9.54
CA GLY A 323 -18.18 -19.61 -9.56
C GLY A 323 -19.28 -19.62 -8.52
N TRP A 324 -19.51 -18.48 -7.86
CA TRP A 324 -20.60 -18.29 -6.90
C TRP A 324 -21.31 -16.97 -7.11
N ASN A 325 -22.63 -17.03 -7.32
CA ASN A 325 -23.51 -15.89 -7.30
C ASN A 325 -24.33 -15.90 -5.99
N ALA A 326 -24.11 -14.89 -5.16
CA ALA A 326 -24.73 -14.80 -3.84
C ALA A 326 -26.21 -14.37 -3.90
N GLU A 327 -26.58 -13.60 -4.92
CA GLU A 327 -27.92 -13.00 -5.05
C GLU A 327 -28.96 -14.06 -5.39
N ASN A 328 -28.67 -14.88 -6.41
CA ASN A 328 -29.56 -15.93 -6.86
C ASN A 328 -29.22 -17.32 -6.25
N ARG A 329 -28.20 -17.38 -5.37
CA ARG A 329 -27.68 -18.60 -4.73
C ARG A 329 -27.32 -19.70 -5.73
N THR A 330 -26.59 -19.34 -6.78
CA THR A 330 -26.18 -20.27 -7.84
C THR A 330 -24.67 -20.53 -7.78
N VAL A 331 -24.32 -21.80 -7.84
CA VAL A 331 -22.98 -22.32 -8.08
C VAL A 331 -22.81 -22.54 -9.57
N TYR A 332 -21.67 -22.11 -10.11
CA TYR A 332 -21.24 -22.40 -11.47
C TYR A 332 -19.97 -23.27 -11.37
N GLN A 333 -19.99 -24.47 -11.94
CA GLN A 333 -18.85 -25.41 -11.96
C GLN A 333 -18.37 -25.62 -13.39
N PHE A 334 -17.06 -25.51 -13.60
CA PHE A 334 -16.46 -25.73 -14.91
C PHE A 334 -15.58 -26.99 -14.86
N HIS A 335 -15.97 -27.99 -15.64
CA HIS A 335 -15.36 -29.31 -15.59
C HIS A 335 -14.41 -29.49 -16.77
N ILE A 336 -13.10 -29.48 -16.50
CA ILE A 336 -12.11 -29.87 -17.52
C ILE A 336 -12.27 -31.37 -17.80
N CYS A 337 -12.55 -31.75 -19.05
CA CYS A 337 -13.04 -33.09 -19.39
C CYS A 337 -12.10 -34.19 -18.90
N PHE A 338 -10.79 -34.00 -19.08
CA PHE A 338 -9.77 -34.95 -18.59
C PHE A 338 -9.71 -35.04 -17.05
N PHE A 339 -9.88 -33.95 -16.31
CA PHE A 339 -9.78 -33.98 -14.84
C PHE A 339 -11.07 -34.44 -14.14
N HIS A 340 -12.19 -34.46 -14.87
CA HIS A 340 -13.49 -34.92 -14.38
C HIS A 340 -13.96 -36.23 -15.04
N GLY A 341 -13.17 -36.79 -15.95
CA GLY A 341 -13.46 -38.03 -16.66
C GLY A 341 -14.71 -37.97 -17.54
N HIS A 342 -15.04 -36.80 -18.07
CA HIS A 342 -16.20 -36.62 -18.95
C HIS A 342 -16.03 -37.43 -20.23
N GLU A 343 -17.00 -38.28 -20.58
CA GLU A 343 -16.93 -39.15 -21.76
C GLU A 343 -17.19 -38.34 -23.04
N CYS A 344 -16.10 -37.87 -23.67
CA CYS A 344 -16.17 -37.08 -24.89
C CYS A 344 -14.92 -37.28 -25.77
N HIS A 345 -14.89 -36.63 -26.93
CA HIS A 345 -13.77 -36.69 -27.88
C HIS A 345 -12.41 -36.26 -27.29
N LYS A 346 -12.40 -35.47 -26.19
CA LYS A 346 -11.16 -35.04 -25.51
C LYS A 346 -10.54 -36.09 -24.60
N THR A 347 -11.34 -37.07 -24.17
CA THR A 347 -10.88 -38.17 -23.31
C THR A 347 -10.76 -39.48 -24.09
N GLU A 348 -11.17 -39.48 -25.36
CA GLU A 348 -11.03 -40.62 -26.24
C GLU A 348 -9.55 -40.98 -26.42
N GLY A 349 -9.19 -42.25 -26.19
CA GLY A 349 -7.81 -42.72 -26.28
C GLY A 349 -6.90 -42.40 -25.08
N CYS A 350 -7.42 -41.77 -24.00
CA CYS A 350 -6.62 -41.50 -22.79
C CYS A 350 -6.46 -42.70 -21.83
N GLY A 351 -7.06 -43.86 -22.13
CA GLY A 351 -7.12 -45.02 -21.24
C GLY A 351 -8.18 -44.88 -20.14
N ASP A 352 -8.12 -45.73 -19.10
CA ASP A 352 -9.13 -45.76 -18.02
C ASP A 352 -8.76 -44.88 -16.80
N VAL A 353 -7.53 -44.40 -16.74
CA VAL A 353 -6.96 -43.72 -15.57
C VAL A 353 -6.40 -42.35 -15.94
N ASN A 354 -6.71 -41.35 -15.13
CA ASN A 354 -6.10 -40.04 -15.23
C ASN A 354 -4.64 -40.11 -14.72
N LEU A 355 -3.69 -39.93 -15.64
CA LEU A 355 -2.25 -40.06 -15.36
C LEU A 355 -1.69 -39.00 -14.38
N VAL A 356 -2.42 -37.91 -14.13
CA VAL A 356 -1.96 -36.83 -13.24
C VAL A 356 -2.30 -37.11 -11.79
N ASN A 357 -3.47 -37.68 -11.50
CA ASN A 357 -3.94 -37.92 -10.13
C ASN A 357 -4.06 -39.41 -9.76
N GLY A 358 -3.88 -40.32 -10.72
CA GLY A 358 -3.90 -41.78 -10.51
C GLY A 358 -5.30 -42.38 -10.30
N LYS A 359 -6.37 -41.60 -10.44
CA LYS A 359 -7.76 -42.07 -10.28
C LYS A 359 -8.34 -42.55 -11.59
N SER A 360 -9.27 -43.51 -11.54
CA SER A 360 -10.00 -43.92 -12.74
C SER A 360 -10.92 -42.79 -13.21
N PHE A 361 -11.16 -42.70 -14.52
CA PHE A 361 -12.11 -41.72 -15.06
C PHE A 361 -13.52 -41.94 -14.51
N GLN A 362 -13.90 -43.18 -14.21
CA GLN A 362 -15.15 -43.50 -13.53
C GLN A 362 -15.21 -42.86 -12.13
N GLU A 363 -14.17 -43.03 -11.30
CA GLU A 363 -14.12 -42.44 -9.95
C GLU A 363 -14.22 -40.91 -9.99
N LEU A 364 -13.60 -40.27 -10.99
CA LEU A 364 -13.65 -38.82 -11.17
C LEU A 364 -15.06 -38.33 -11.51
N ARG A 365 -15.78 -39.04 -12.37
CA ARG A 365 -17.19 -38.74 -12.70
C ARG A 365 -18.10 -38.92 -11.49
N GLU A 366 -17.97 -40.04 -10.79
CA GLU A 366 -18.74 -40.33 -9.58
C GLU A 366 -18.50 -39.26 -8.51
N THR A 367 -17.24 -38.89 -8.26
CA THR A 367 -16.89 -37.81 -7.33
C THR A 367 -17.50 -36.48 -7.75
N THR A 368 -17.50 -36.15 -9.04
CA THR A 368 -18.09 -34.91 -9.58
C THR A 368 -19.61 -34.90 -9.34
N ALA A 369 -20.30 -36.00 -9.66
CA ALA A 369 -21.73 -36.15 -9.43
C ALA A 369 -22.11 -36.07 -7.95
N GLU A 370 -21.34 -36.71 -7.07
CA GLU A 370 -21.53 -36.63 -5.61
C GLU A 370 -21.40 -35.21 -5.07
N ILE A 371 -20.45 -34.43 -5.59
CA ILE A 371 -20.27 -33.03 -5.22
C ILE A 371 -21.49 -32.21 -5.65
N THR A 372 -21.96 -32.40 -6.89
CA THR A 372 -23.13 -31.69 -7.42
C THR A 372 -24.39 -32.06 -6.63
N GLN A 373 -24.61 -33.34 -6.34
CA GLN A 373 -25.72 -33.80 -5.50
C GLN A 373 -25.66 -33.21 -4.09
N TYR A 374 -24.47 -33.18 -3.47
CA TYR A 374 -24.29 -32.55 -2.16
C TYR A 374 -24.65 -31.06 -2.16
N LEU A 375 -24.25 -30.32 -3.19
CA LEU A 375 -24.56 -28.89 -3.33
C LEU A 375 -26.07 -28.67 -3.50
N LEU A 376 -26.73 -29.47 -4.35
CA LEU A 376 -28.17 -29.39 -4.57
C LEU A 376 -28.97 -29.75 -3.31
N GLU A 377 -28.73 -30.93 -2.74
CA GLU A 377 -29.59 -31.52 -1.71
C GLU A 377 -29.23 -31.10 -0.29
N LYS A 378 -27.94 -31.00 0.03
CA LYS A 378 -27.48 -30.75 1.41
C LYS A 378 -27.17 -29.29 1.68
N VAL A 379 -26.70 -28.56 0.67
CA VAL A 379 -26.44 -27.11 0.80
C VAL A 379 -27.66 -26.29 0.39
N GLY A 380 -28.49 -26.78 -0.54
CA GLY A 380 -29.67 -26.07 -1.03
C GLY A 380 -29.30 -24.85 -1.88
N VAL A 381 -28.49 -25.09 -2.92
CA VAL A 381 -28.10 -24.09 -3.93
C VAL A 381 -28.42 -24.60 -5.32
N LYS A 382 -28.59 -23.70 -6.29
CA LYS A 382 -28.65 -24.08 -7.71
C LYS A 382 -27.24 -24.39 -8.20
N VAL A 383 -27.10 -25.37 -9.09
CA VAL A 383 -25.81 -25.72 -9.72
C VAL A 383 -25.98 -25.64 -11.23
N VAL A 384 -25.11 -24.88 -11.89
CA VAL A 384 -24.96 -24.80 -13.35
C VAL A 384 -23.58 -25.35 -13.68
N GLU A 385 -23.51 -26.30 -14.60
CA GLU A 385 -22.28 -26.98 -14.97
C GLU A 385 -21.95 -26.71 -16.43
N MET A 386 -20.67 -26.68 -16.76
CA MET A 386 -20.16 -26.54 -18.12
C MET A 386 -18.94 -27.42 -18.28
N TYR A 387 -18.93 -28.29 -19.28
CA TYR A 387 -17.77 -29.09 -19.61
C TYR A 387 -16.89 -28.40 -20.65
N GLU A 388 -15.59 -28.69 -20.61
CA GLU A 388 -14.61 -28.12 -21.52
C GLU A 388 -14.97 -28.32 -23.01
N CYS A 389 -15.41 -29.52 -23.40
CA CYS A 389 -15.81 -29.79 -24.78
C CYS A 389 -17.04 -28.99 -25.22
N GLU A 390 -18.03 -28.84 -24.33
CA GLU A 390 -19.24 -28.06 -24.60
C GLU A 390 -18.91 -26.57 -24.75
N TRP A 391 -18.03 -26.05 -23.90
CA TRP A 391 -17.59 -24.66 -24.00
C TRP A 391 -16.80 -24.37 -25.28
N GLU A 392 -15.99 -25.32 -25.75
CA GLU A 392 -15.31 -25.20 -27.03
C GLU A 392 -16.29 -25.23 -28.21
N GLU A 393 -17.24 -26.17 -28.22
CA GLU A 393 -18.29 -26.21 -29.24
C GLU A 393 -19.12 -24.92 -29.26
N MET A 394 -19.44 -24.35 -28.10
CA MET A 394 -20.13 -23.05 -28.01
C MET A 394 -19.33 -21.91 -28.66
N LYS A 395 -17.99 -21.98 -28.65
CA LYS A 395 -17.12 -20.98 -29.31
C LYS A 395 -17.05 -21.19 -30.81
N GLU A 396 -17.09 -22.44 -31.27
CA GLU A 396 -17.04 -22.83 -32.69
C GLU A 396 -18.34 -22.44 -33.42
N GLY A 397 -18.43 -21.17 -33.84
CA GLY A 397 -19.57 -20.64 -34.59
C GLY A 397 -20.35 -19.53 -33.89
N ASN A 398 -19.86 -19.06 -32.73
CA ASN A 398 -20.46 -17.94 -32.01
C ASN A 398 -19.53 -16.72 -32.00
N ASP A 399 -19.68 -15.86 -33.02
CA ASP A 399 -18.91 -14.62 -33.16
C ASP A 399 -19.08 -13.69 -31.96
N GLU A 400 -20.21 -13.74 -31.27
CA GLU A 400 -20.46 -12.92 -30.08
C GLU A 400 -19.55 -13.33 -28.92
N ILE A 401 -19.40 -14.63 -28.67
CA ILE A 401 -18.49 -15.16 -27.63
C ILE A 401 -17.05 -14.85 -27.99
N VAL A 402 -16.65 -15.13 -29.23
CA VAL A 402 -15.28 -14.90 -29.69
C VAL A 402 -14.91 -13.41 -29.57
N ASN A 403 -15.82 -12.52 -30.00
CA ASN A 403 -15.62 -11.09 -29.87
C ASN A 403 -15.64 -10.64 -28.40
N PHE A 404 -16.50 -11.21 -27.56
CA PHE A 404 -16.52 -10.93 -26.12
C PHE A 404 -15.17 -11.24 -25.46
N ILE A 405 -14.64 -12.46 -25.66
CA ILE A 405 -13.35 -12.89 -25.11
C ILE A 405 -12.24 -11.95 -25.58
N LYS A 406 -12.22 -11.63 -26.87
CA LYS A 406 -11.20 -10.75 -27.47
C LYS A 406 -11.22 -9.34 -26.90
N VAL A 407 -12.41 -8.79 -26.63
CA VAL A 407 -12.58 -7.40 -26.18
C VAL A 407 -12.46 -7.26 -24.66
N HIS A 408 -12.98 -8.23 -23.91
CA HIS A 408 -13.17 -8.10 -22.46
C HIS A 408 -12.12 -8.87 -21.65
N LEU A 409 -11.42 -9.85 -22.23
CA LEU A 409 -10.40 -10.62 -21.52
C LEU A 409 -8.98 -10.27 -21.96
N PRO A 410 -7.99 -10.29 -21.06
CA PRO A 410 -6.62 -9.88 -21.37
C PRO A 410 -5.99 -10.79 -22.42
N GLN A 411 -5.37 -10.17 -23.41
CA GLN A 411 -4.65 -10.85 -24.50
C GLN A 411 -3.15 -10.59 -24.36
N SER A 412 -2.32 -11.62 -24.46
CA SER A 412 -0.87 -11.40 -24.57
C SER A 412 -0.52 -11.02 -26.01
N PRO A 413 0.20 -9.92 -26.24
CA PRO A 413 0.70 -9.55 -27.57
C PRO A 413 1.90 -10.41 -28.01
N SER A 414 2.43 -11.24 -27.11
CA SER A 414 3.67 -11.99 -27.33
C SER A 414 3.50 -13.07 -28.39
N PRO A 415 4.40 -13.14 -29.39
CA PRO A 415 4.43 -14.22 -30.37
C PRO A 415 5.02 -15.51 -29.79
N PHE A 416 5.52 -15.50 -28.54
CA PHE A 416 6.05 -16.70 -27.92
C PHE A 416 4.94 -17.71 -27.64
N SER A 417 4.79 -18.65 -28.57
CA SER A 417 4.01 -19.86 -28.34
C SER A 417 4.70 -20.76 -27.32
N ASP A 418 3.89 -21.62 -26.69
CA ASP A 418 4.20 -22.41 -25.50
C ASP A 418 5.28 -23.51 -25.66
N SER A 419 6.10 -23.52 -26.71
CA SER A 419 6.88 -24.72 -27.06
C SER A 419 8.22 -24.55 -27.78
N SER A 420 8.68 -23.33 -28.14
CA SER A 420 9.96 -23.15 -28.87
C SER A 420 11.02 -22.42 -28.03
N PRO A 421 12.27 -22.93 -27.96
CA PRO A 421 13.41 -22.20 -27.41
C PRO A 421 13.56 -20.81 -28.04
N GLN A 422 13.96 -19.83 -27.25
CA GLN A 422 14.13 -18.45 -27.72
C GLN A 422 15.61 -18.06 -27.75
N THR A 423 16.00 -17.34 -28.80
CA THR A 423 17.36 -16.81 -28.89
C THR A 423 17.42 -15.43 -28.24
N LYS A 424 18.60 -15.02 -27.78
CA LYS A 424 18.82 -13.63 -27.33
C LYS A 424 18.34 -12.61 -28.36
N MET A 425 18.58 -12.86 -29.66
CA MET A 425 18.19 -11.95 -30.73
C MET A 425 16.68 -11.86 -30.94
N SER A 426 15.94 -12.96 -30.82
CA SER A 426 14.47 -12.91 -30.89
C SER A 426 13.89 -12.15 -29.70
N ILE A 427 14.38 -12.43 -28.48
CA ILE A 427 13.98 -11.71 -27.27
C ILE A 427 14.21 -10.20 -27.41
N LEU A 428 15.40 -9.77 -27.85
CA LEU A 428 15.70 -8.34 -28.02
C LEU A 428 14.84 -7.69 -29.12
N ARG A 429 14.56 -8.41 -30.21
CA ARG A 429 13.67 -7.93 -31.28
C ARG A 429 12.25 -7.73 -30.75
N ASP A 430 11.71 -8.70 -30.03
CA ASP A 430 10.34 -8.61 -29.52
C ASP A 430 10.17 -7.51 -28.46
N ILE A 431 11.22 -7.23 -27.68
CA ILE A 431 11.26 -6.06 -26.78
C ILE A 431 11.25 -4.75 -27.58
N TYR A 432 12.09 -4.68 -28.62
CA TYR A 432 12.21 -3.50 -29.49
C TYR A 432 10.89 -3.21 -30.23
N ASP A 433 10.26 -4.24 -30.78
CA ASP A 433 9.00 -4.14 -31.52
C ASP A 433 7.78 -3.95 -30.58
N GLY A 434 7.95 -4.22 -29.28
CA GLY A 434 6.91 -4.05 -28.26
C GLY A 434 5.98 -5.25 -28.09
N TYR A 435 6.35 -6.41 -28.61
CA TYR A 435 5.61 -7.66 -28.43
C TYR A 435 5.87 -8.34 -27.09
N LEU A 436 7.06 -8.11 -26.49
CA LEU A 436 7.43 -8.69 -25.20
C LEU A 436 7.25 -7.64 -24.09
N TYR A 437 6.26 -7.85 -23.22
CA TYR A 437 6.01 -7.04 -22.04
C TYR A 437 6.36 -7.79 -20.75
N GLY A 438 7.09 -7.13 -19.85
CA GLY A 438 7.52 -7.70 -18.57
C GLY A 438 8.89 -7.21 -18.09
N LEU A 439 9.67 -8.11 -17.47
CA LEU A 439 10.99 -7.84 -16.89
C LEU A 439 12.06 -8.73 -17.53
N VAL A 440 13.26 -8.19 -17.71
CA VAL A 440 14.42 -8.92 -18.26
C VAL A 440 15.62 -8.78 -17.32
N ARG A 441 16.18 -9.90 -16.87
CA ARG A 441 17.45 -9.93 -16.15
C ARG A 441 18.59 -10.03 -17.15
N CYS A 442 19.44 -9.01 -17.21
CA CYS A 442 20.48 -8.94 -18.23
C CYS A 442 21.74 -8.19 -17.77
N ASP A 443 22.78 -8.36 -18.57
CA ASP A 443 23.94 -7.47 -18.59
C ASP A 443 23.75 -6.43 -19.70
N ILE A 444 23.89 -5.15 -19.37
CA ILE A 444 23.77 -4.04 -20.30
C ILE A 444 24.91 -3.04 -20.11
N LYS A 445 25.37 -2.43 -21.20
CA LYS A 445 26.40 -1.40 -21.15
C LYS A 445 26.17 -0.28 -22.17
N VAL A 446 26.64 0.91 -21.83
CA VAL A 446 26.83 2.01 -22.76
C VAL A 446 28.16 1.81 -23.48
N PRO A 447 28.18 1.68 -24.83
CA PRO A 447 29.41 1.59 -25.60
C PRO A 447 30.34 2.78 -25.38
N GLU A 448 31.65 2.58 -25.53
CA GLU A 448 32.66 3.62 -25.27
C GLU A 448 32.40 4.90 -26.07
N TRP A 449 32.09 4.75 -27.37
CA TRP A 449 31.81 5.88 -28.27
C TRP A 449 30.55 6.68 -27.90
N LEU A 450 29.69 6.14 -27.02
CA LEU A 450 28.45 6.77 -26.57
C LEU A 450 28.56 7.35 -25.15
N ARG A 451 29.67 7.10 -24.44
CA ARG A 451 29.84 7.59 -23.06
C ARG A 451 29.91 9.11 -22.96
N SER A 452 30.46 9.78 -23.97
CA SER A 452 30.47 11.25 -24.01
C SER A 452 29.07 11.85 -24.13
N HIS A 453 28.16 11.17 -24.82
CA HIS A 453 26.75 11.58 -24.92
C HIS A 453 26.04 11.49 -23.57
N PHE A 454 26.32 10.43 -22.80
CA PHE A 454 25.73 10.17 -21.50
C PHE A 454 26.58 10.63 -20.32
N SER A 455 27.61 11.46 -20.53
CA SER A 455 28.58 11.79 -19.47
C SER A 455 27.97 12.58 -18.33
N GLU A 456 26.96 13.42 -18.61
CA GLU A 456 26.25 14.18 -17.58
C GLU A 456 25.31 13.28 -16.77
N MET A 457 24.67 12.30 -17.42
CA MET A 457 23.72 11.39 -16.77
C MET A 457 23.90 9.97 -17.31
N PRO A 458 24.78 9.16 -16.68
CA PRO A 458 24.91 7.75 -17.03
C PRO A 458 23.55 7.04 -16.83
N PRO A 459 23.00 6.39 -17.86
CA PRO A 459 21.57 6.13 -17.93
C PRO A 459 21.12 4.90 -17.13
N ILE A 460 22.05 4.04 -16.69
CA ILE A 460 21.73 2.78 -16.01
C ILE A 460 21.77 2.99 -14.49
N PHE A 461 20.60 3.01 -13.87
CA PHE A 461 20.47 3.23 -12.43
C PHE A 461 20.55 1.92 -11.63
N LYS A 462 21.43 1.88 -10.62
CA LYS A 462 21.58 0.72 -9.73
C LYS A 462 22.06 1.13 -8.34
N ASN A 463 21.72 0.33 -7.34
CA ASN A 463 22.28 0.49 -6.01
C ASN A 463 23.64 -0.22 -5.91
N ILE A 464 24.64 0.47 -5.36
CA ILE A 464 25.94 -0.11 -4.96
C ILE A 464 26.31 0.36 -3.56
N ASP A 465 27.27 -0.29 -2.92
CA ASP A 465 27.85 0.19 -1.68
C ASP A 465 28.99 1.15 -2.01
N VAL A 466 28.78 2.45 -1.74
CA VAL A 466 29.73 3.53 -2.02
C VAL A 466 30.59 3.75 -0.77
N SER A 467 31.90 3.71 -0.96
CA SER A 467 32.93 3.98 0.03
C SER A 467 33.61 5.34 -0.24
N SER A 468 34.55 5.75 0.63
CA SER A 468 35.38 6.94 0.41
C SER A 468 36.32 6.81 -0.81
N GLU A 469 36.60 5.59 -1.28
CA GLU A 469 37.43 5.34 -2.46
C GLU A 469 36.67 5.57 -3.78
N ASP A 470 35.33 5.55 -3.72
CA ASP A 470 34.46 5.71 -4.89
C ASP A 470 34.11 7.17 -5.21
N ILE A 471 34.55 8.12 -4.38
CA ILE A 471 34.20 9.54 -4.47
C ILE A 471 35.42 10.39 -4.82
N GLY A 472 35.19 11.51 -5.53
CA GLY A 472 36.27 12.43 -5.90
C GLY A 472 36.88 13.16 -4.69
N PRO A 473 38.10 13.73 -4.83
CA PRO A 473 38.87 14.33 -3.72
C PRO A 473 38.08 15.33 -2.87
N PHE A 474 37.34 16.23 -3.52
CA PHE A 474 36.49 17.18 -2.79
C PHE A 474 35.44 16.51 -1.90
N MET A 475 34.78 15.46 -2.42
CA MET A 475 33.76 14.74 -1.66
C MET A 475 34.38 13.93 -0.53
N HIS A 476 35.62 13.49 -0.70
CA HIS A 476 36.40 12.87 0.36
C HIS A 476 36.63 13.85 1.51
N ASP A 477 37.16 15.04 1.23
CA ASP A 477 37.38 16.09 2.24
C ASP A 477 36.08 16.45 2.99
N PHE A 478 34.99 16.64 2.24
CA PHE A 478 33.67 16.93 2.81
C PHE A 478 33.15 15.79 3.70
N ALA A 479 33.33 14.53 3.27
CA ALA A 479 32.91 13.37 4.02
C ALA A 479 33.70 13.23 5.33
N ASP A 480 35.01 13.48 5.30
CA ASP A 480 35.87 13.46 6.49
C ASP A 480 35.48 14.55 7.49
N GLU A 481 35.32 15.79 7.02
CA GLU A 481 34.93 16.93 7.85
C GLU A 481 33.60 16.68 8.59
N HIS A 482 32.62 16.10 7.89
CA HIS A 482 31.27 15.85 8.41
C HIS A 482 31.08 14.45 9.00
N ARG A 483 32.16 13.65 9.10
CA ARG A 483 32.14 12.25 9.58
C ARG A 483 31.09 11.39 8.86
N LEU A 484 30.95 11.61 7.56
CA LEU A 484 30.12 10.82 6.65
C LEU A 484 30.94 9.62 6.11
N LEU A 485 30.26 8.63 5.54
CA LEU A 485 30.89 7.46 4.89
C LEU A 485 31.92 6.67 5.70
N GLY A 486 31.92 6.75 7.05
CA GLY A 486 32.77 5.90 7.90
C GLY A 486 32.55 4.38 7.75
N ARG A 487 31.52 3.96 7.00
CA ARG A 487 31.35 2.64 6.42
C ARG A 487 30.70 2.78 5.04
N PRO A 488 30.88 1.82 4.12
CA PRO A 488 30.20 1.83 2.84
C PRO A 488 28.68 2.00 3.01
N ARG A 489 28.08 2.85 2.16
CA ARG A 489 26.65 3.14 2.19
C ARG A 489 26.00 2.73 0.88
N ARG A 490 24.93 1.94 1.00
CA ARG A 490 24.08 1.57 -0.13
C ARG A 490 23.47 2.83 -0.76
N THR A 491 23.86 3.13 -1.99
CA THR A 491 23.51 4.37 -2.69
C THR A 491 23.09 4.07 -4.12
N LEU A 492 22.05 4.77 -4.59
CA LEU A 492 21.62 4.73 -5.99
C LEU A 492 22.56 5.58 -6.84
N ILE A 493 23.16 4.99 -7.87
CA ILE A 493 24.06 5.68 -8.80
C ILE A 493 23.56 5.56 -10.24
N GLY A 494 23.95 6.52 -11.08
CA GLY A 494 23.98 6.34 -12.53
C GLY A 494 25.27 5.61 -12.94
N SER A 495 25.17 4.65 -13.85
CA SER A 495 26.30 3.87 -14.34
C SER A 495 26.25 3.71 -15.86
N PHE A 496 27.42 3.45 -16.46
CA PHE A 496 27.52 2.99 -17.84
C PHE A 496 27.38 1.47 -17.97
N ILE A 497 27.33 0.73 -16.85
CA ILE A 497 27.31 -0.73 -16.84
C ILE A 497 26.29 -1.23 -15.83
N GLY A 498 25.35 -2.06 -16.29
CA GLY A 498 24.47 -2.89 -15.47
C GLY A 498 24.89 -4.35 -15.60
N LYS A 499 25.19 -5.01 -14.49
CA LYS A 499 25.46 -6.45 -14.46
C LYS A 499 24.38 -7.14 -13.66
N ASN A 500 23.81 -8.20 -14.24
CA ASN A 500 22.76 -9.01 -13.62
C ASN A 500 21.57 -8.16 -13.10
N ILE A 501 21.14 -7.16 -13.89
CA ILE A 501 20.07 -6.23 -13.48
C ILE A 501 18.73 -6.61 -14.11
N PHE A 502 17.64 -6.46 -13.35
CA PHE A 502 16.28 -6.50 -13.87
C PHE A 502 15.90 -5.14 -14.46
N LEU A 503 15.48 -5.16 -15.72
CA LEU A 503 14.94 -4.00 -16.43
C LEU A 503 13.52 -4.29 -16.87
N ALA A 504 12.63 -3.32 -16.65
CA ALA A 504 11.34 -3.33 -17.30
C ALA A 504 11.53 -3.18 -18.81
N THR A 505 10.82 -3.99 -19.58
CA THR A 505 10.88 -4.03 -21.05
C THR A 505 10.66 -2.66 -21.72
N PRO A 506 9.79 -1.74 -21.23
CA PRO A 506 9.71 -0.39 -21.81
C PRO A 506 11.01 0.42 -21.63
N LEU A 507 11.68 0.29 -20.48
CA LEU A 507 12.96 0.96 -20.23
C LEU A 507 14.08 0.33 -21.06
N LEU A 508 14.10 -1.00 -21.15
CA LEU A 508 15.08 -1.71 -21.98
C LEU A 508 14.91 -1.38 -23.47
N ARG A 509 13.68 -1.28 -23.97
CA ARG A 509 13.39 -0.79 -25.32
C ARG A 509 13.98 0.60 -25.54
N TRP A 510 13.72 1.54 -24.62
CA TRP A 510 14.30 2.88 -24.69
C TRP A 510 15.84 2.82 -24.74
N TYR A 511 16.47 1.97 -23.94
CA TYR A 511 17.92 1.77 -24.01
C TYR A 511 18.39 1.23 -25.36
N LEU A 512 17.71 0.24 -25.96
CA LEU A 512 18.08 -0.28 -27.27
C LEU A 512 17.95 0.78 -28.37
N GLU A 513 16.90 1.60 -28.33
CA GLU A 513 16.67 2.73 -29.25
C GLU A 513 17.77 3.81 -29.15
N HIS A 514 18.39 3.98 -27.98
CA HIS A 514 19.38 5.04 -27.72
C HIS A 514 20.83 4.54 -27.76
N GLY A 515 21.08 3.27 -28.08
CA GLY A 515 22.43 2.73 -28.31
C GLY A 515 23.09 1.91 -27.20
N PRO A 516 22.68 1.94 -25.91
CA PRO A 516 23.08 0.90 -24.97
C PRO A 516 22.83 -0.52 -25.49
N VAL A 517 23.75 -1.45 -25.19
CA VAL A 517 23.75 -2.81 -25.72
C VAL A 517 23.64 -3.84 -24.61
N VAL A 518 22.82 -4.86 -24.85
CA VAL A 518 22.69 -6.03 -23.98
C VAL A 518 23.77 -7.05 -24.33
N ASP A 519 24.62 -7.38 -23.36
CA ASP A 519 25.68 -8.38 -23.51
C ASP A 519 25.14 -9.79 -23.29
N GLU A 520 24.26 -9.99 -22.31
CA GLU A 520 23.74 -11.29 -21.91
C GLU A 520 22.31 -11.18 -21.38
N ILE A 521 21.48 -12.19 -21.61
CA ILE A 521 20.16 -12.32 -20.99
C ILE A 521 20.17 -13.58 -20.13
N TYR A 522 19.76 -13.45 -18.88
CA TYR A 522 19.68 -14.57 -17.95
C TYR A 522 18.26 -15.07 -17.79
N GLU A 523 17.28 -14.17 -17.86
CA GLU A 523 15.91 -14.47 -17.49
C GLU A 523 14.94 -13.45 -18.07
N VAL A 524 13.76 -13.94 -18.47
CA VAL A 524 12.62 -13.14 -18.89
C VAL A 524 11.42 -13.53 -18.03
N VAL A 525 10.75 -12.52 -17.46
CA VAL A 525 9.48 -12.66 -16.75
C VAL A 525 8.44 -11.89 -17.55
N GLU A 526 7.70 -12.60 -18.39
CA GLU A 526 6.68 -12.01 -19.28
C GLU A 526 5.36 -11.88 -18.55
N TYR A 527 4.64 -10.78 -18.77
CA TYR A 527 3.31 -10.49 -18.26
C TYR A 527 2.38 -10.04 -19.37
N THR A 528 1.06 -10.12 -19.12
CA THR A 528 0.07 -9.50 -20.00
C THR A 528 -0.04 -8.00 -19.67
N PRO A 529 0.23 -7.09 -20.61
CA PRO A 529 0.11 -5.66 -20.38
C PRO A 529 -1.36 -5.23 -20.30
N ALA A 530 -1.70 -4.37 -19.35
CA ALA A 530 -3.01 -3.70 -19.30
C ALA A 530 -2.92 -2.32 -18.63
N ARG A 531 -3.63 -1.32 -19.16
CA ARG A 531 -3.76 0.02 -18.54
C ARG A 531 -4.81 0.04 -17.43
N CYS A 532 -4.70 -0.91 -16.50
CA CYS A 532 -5.77 -1.23 -15.57
C CYS A 532 -5.96 -0.21 -14.42
N PHE A 533 -5.01 0.71 -14.21
CA PHE A 533 -5.15 1.82 -13.24
C PHE A 533 -5.36 3.19 -13.89
N GLN A 534 -5.67 3.26 -15.19
CA GLN A 534 -5.95 4.55 -15.86
C GLN A 534 -7.14 5.28 -15.21
N GLY A 535 -8.19 4.55 -14.83
CA GLY A 535 -9.34 5.11 -14.11
C GLY A 535 -8.94 5.77 -12.79
N PHE A 536 -8.07 5.12 -12.00
CA PHE A 536 -7.54 5.67 -10.75
C PHE A 536 -6.76 6.96 -10.97
N ALA A 537 -5.82 6.97 -11.93
CA ALA A 537 -5.00 8.14 -12.23
C ALA A 537 -5.83 9.34 -12.71
N ASN A 538 -6.88 9.07 -13.51
CA ASN A 538 -7.83 10.09 -13.95
C ASN A 538 -8.60 10.68 -12.78
N ILE A 539 -9.10 9.86 -11.86
CA ILE A 539 -9.81 10.31 -10.66
C ILE A 539 -8.90 11.21 -9.80
N VAL A 540 -7.66 10.79 -9.55
CA VAL A 540 -6.69 11.58 -8.78
C VAL A 540 -6.44 12.93 -9.46
N SER A 541 -6.18 12.92 -10.78
CA SER A 541 -5.85 14.13 -11.53
C SER A 541 -7.03 15.10 -11.62
N GLU A 542 -8.24 14.60 -11.81
CA GLU A 542 -9.47 15.41 -11.89
C GLU A 542 -9.79 16.07 -10.55
N ASN A 543 -9.71 15.32 -9.44
CA ASN A 543 -9.94 15.91 -8.13
C ASN A 543 -8.88 16.95 -7.74
N ARG A 544 -7.62 16.75 -8.17
CA ARG A 544 -6.57 17.76 -8.01
C ARG A 544 -6.89 19.05 -8.78
N ARG A 545 -7.25 18.94 -10.06
CA ARG A 545 -7.66 20.10 -10.88
C ARG A 545 -8.86 20.84 -10.28
N ARG A 546 -9.84 20.11 -9.76
CA ARG A 546 -11.01 20.70 -9.09
C ARG A 546 -10.63 21.51 -7.85
N GLY A 547 -9.64 21.07 -7.07
CA GLY A 547 -9.13 21.83 -5.92
C GLY A 547 -8.31 23.05 -6.32
N ASP A 548 -7.66 23.03 -7.49
CA ASP A 548 -6.96 24.21 -8.02
C ASP A 548 -7.96 25.29 -8.50
N LEU A 549 -9.12 24.87 -9.02
CA LEU A 549 -10.19 25.78 -9.47
C LEU A 549 -11.05 26.33 -8.33
N ASP A 550 -11.22 25.57 -7.26
CA ASP A 550 -12.09 25.90 -6.13
C ASP A 550 -11.33 25.72 -4.81
N PRO A 551 -10.90 26.82 -4.17
CA PRO A 551 -10.15 26.77 -2.91
C PRO A 551 -10.86 26.01 -1.78
N THR A 552 -12.20 25.90 -1.80
CA THR A 552 -12.96 25.12 -0.81
C THR A 552 -12.71 23.61 -0.94
N LYS A 553 -12.25 23.15 -2.11
CA LYS A 553 -11.93 21.75 -2.41
C LYS A 553 -10.43 21.43 -2.31
N ALA A 554 -9.60 22.37 -1.86
CA ALA A 554 -8.15 22.20 -1.77
C ALA A 554 -7.73 20.97 -0.93
N ILE A 555 -8.48 20.66 0.13
CA ILE A 555 -8.17 19.48 0.97
C ILE A 555 -8.54 18.17 0.30
N LEU A 556 -9.63 18.14 -0.48
CA LEU A 556 -9.93 16.96 -1.29
C LEU A 556 -8.79 16.73 -2.29
N ALA A 557 -8.31 17.79 -2.95
CA ALA A 557 -7.15 17.71 -3.84
C ALA A 557 -5.88 17.20 -3.14
N GLU A 558 -5.54 17.70 -1.94
CA GLU A 558 -4.38 17.20 -1.18
C GLU A 558 -4.59 15.75 -0.70
N THR A 559 -5.82 15.38 -0.34
CA THR A 559 -6.16 13.98 -0.01
C THR A 559 -5.96 13.09 -1.23
N PHE A 560 -6.47 13.46 -2.41
CA PHE A 560 -6.28 12.70 -3.64
C PHE A 560 -4.82 12.67 -4.11
N LYS A 561 -4.03 13.70 -3.84
CA LYS A 561 -2.58 13.68 -4.04
C LYS A 561 -1.90 12.67 -3.12
N LEU A 562 -2.30 12.58 -1.85
CA LEU A 562 -1.81 11.57 -0.92
C LEU A 562 -2.24 10.15 -1.36
N LEU A 563 -3.50 9.97 -1.79
CA LEU A 563 -3.97 8.70 -2.38
C LEU A 563 -3.12 8.34 -3.61
N GLY A 564 -2.96 9.26 -4.56
CA GLY A 564 -2.18 9.02 -5.77
C GLY A 564 -0.74 8.57 -5.50
N ASN A 565 -0.03 9.25 -4.59
CA ASN A 565 1.36 8.94 -4.28
C ASN A 565 1.52 7.69 -3.40
N SER A 566 0.58 7.43 -2.49
CA SER A 566 0.69 6.29 -1.58
C SER A 566 0.31 4.96 -2.20
N ALA A 567 -0.36 4.95 -3.35
CA ALA A 567 -0.71 3.73 -4.09
C ALA A 567 0.53 2.90 -4.44
N TYR A 568 1.50 3.54 -5.11
CA TYR A 568 2.79 2.96 -5.46
C TYR A 568 3.62 2.59 -4.23
N GLY A 569 3.74 3.52 -3.27
CA GLY A 569 4.50 3.24 -2.04
C GLY A 569 3.95 2.06 -1.25
N LYS A 570 2.62 1.83 -1.30
CA LYS A 570 1.98 0.72 -0.61
C LYS A 570 2.10 -0.61 -1.36
N SER A 571 2.10 -0.63 -2.70
CA SER A 571 2.36 -1.88 -3.46
C SER A 571 3.77 -2.41 -3.19
N LEU A 572 4.74 -1.52 -2.96
CA LEU A 572 6.14 -1.86 -2.69
C LEU A 572 6.54 -1.92 -1.21
N GLU A 573 5.57 -1.89 -0.28
CA GLU A 573 5.86 -1.89 1.16
C GLU A 573 6.75 -3.09 1.55
N ASN A 574 7.86 -2.80 2.26
CA ASN A 574 8.65 -3.87 2.87
C ASN A 574 7.93 -4.42 4.11
N LEU A 575 7.29 -5.58 3.97
CA LEU A 575 6.56 -6.21 5.07
C LEU A 575 7.49 -6.75 6.17
N GLU A 576 8.77 -6.97 5.90
CA GLU A 576 9.78 -7.36 6.90
C GLU A 576 10.10 -6.24 7.88
N ASN A 577 9.84 -4.98 7.49
CA ASN A 577 10.04 -3.83 8.36
C ASN A 577 8.91 -3.69 9.39
N ARG A 578 7.82 -4.45 9.28
CA ARG A 578 6.77 -4.46 10.29
C ARG A 578 7.31 -5.05 11.59
N ARG A 579 6.84 -4.48 12.70
CA ARG A 579 7.23 -4.86 14.06
C ARG A 579 6.03 -5.33 14.86
N ASP A 580 6.28 -6.24 15.78
CA ASP A 580 5.43 -6.49 16.94
C ASP A 580 5.94 -5.59 18.07
N VAL A 581 5.04 -4.85 18.70
CA VAL A 581 5.38 -3.95 19.79
C VAL A 581 4.73 -4.47 21.07
N ALA A 582 5.54 -4.67 22.09
CA ALA A 582 5.09 -5.06 23.42
C ALA A 582 5.55 -4.03 24.45
N TYR A 583 4.66 -3.63 25.34
CA TYR A 583 4.99 -2.74 26.45
C TYR A 583 5.11 -3.58 27.73
N SER A 584 6.29 -3.65 28.33
CA SER A 584 6.58 -4.59 29.42
C SER A 584 7.44 -3.96 30.53
N MET A 585 7.40 -4.55 31.71
CA MET A 585 8.15 -4.12 32.91
C MET A 585 8.88 -5.32 33.52
N GLY A 586 9.99 -5.06 34.22
CA GLY A 586 10.71 -6.07 35.00
C GLY A 586 11.22 -7.28 34.19
N MET A 587 11.10 -8.49 34.75
CA MET A 587 11.67 -9.72 34.16
C MET A 587 11.11 -10.07 32.78
N ASP A 588 9.90 -9.62 32.44
CA ASP A 588 9.31 -9.91 31.13
C ASP A 588 9.98 -9.13 29.99
N VAL A 589 10.60 -7.98 30.28
CA VAL A 589 11.46 -7.26 29.33
C VAL A 589 12.67 -8.13 28.96
N GLY A 590 13.31 -8.76 29.95
CA GLY A 590 14.45 -9.64 29.74
C GLY A 590 14.12 -10.81 28.80
N LYS A 591 12.92 -11.41 28.93
CA LYS A 591 12.46 -12.48 28.02
C LYS A 591 12.30 -11.97 26.59
N LEU A 592 11.75 -10.77 26.41
CA LEU A 592 11.51 -10.19 25.10
C LEU A 592 12.82 -9.77 24.41
N VAL A 593 13.76 -9.19 25.16
CA VAL A 593 15.09 -8.79 24.67
C VAL A 593 15.93 -10.01 24.26
N ASN A 594 15.79 -11.14 24.98
CA ASN A 594 16.49 -12.38 24.64
C ASN A 594 15.89 -13.14 23.44
N SER A 595 14.80 -12.64 22.85
CA SER A 595 14.22 -13.22 21.65
C SER A 595 15.12 -13.01 20.43
N ARG A 596 15.28 -14.02 19.58
CA ARG A 596 15.92 -13.87 18.24
C ARG A 596 15.23 -12.86 17.33
N LEU A 597 13.98 -12.51 17.64
CA LEU A 597 13.19 -11.53 16.91
C LEU A 597 13.39 -10.12 17.44
N PHE A 598 14.09 -9.92 18.55
CA PHE A 598 14.33 -8.61 19.14
C PHE A 598 14.94 -7.61 18.13
N ARG A 599 14.51 -6.35 18.23
CA ARG A 599 15.02 -5.26 17.41
C ARG A 599 15.46 -4.08 18.27
N THR A 600 14.56 -3.54 19.09
CA THR A 600 14.84 -2.37 19.92
C THR A 600 14.08 -2.46 21.24
N CYS A 601 14.65 -1.83 22.26
CA CYS A 601 14.05 -1.66 23.58
C CYS A 601 14.18 -0.19 23.96
N THR A 602 13.06 0.51 24.10
CA THR A 602 13.03 1.94 24.39
C THR A 602 12.38 2.16 25.77
N PRO A 603 13.09 2.74 26.75
CA PRO A 603 12.47 3.12 28.01
C PRO A 603 11.46 4.25 27.78
N LEU A 604 10.24 4.12 28.31
CA LEU A 604 9.15 5.08 28.11
C LEU A 604 8.94 6.01 29.30
N ASP A 605 9.23 5.56 30.51
CA ASP A 605 9.10 6.37 31.71
C ASP A 605 10.13 5.98 32.78
N HIS A 606 10.05 6.67 33.92
CA HIS A 606 10.91 6.45 35.08
C HIS A 606 10.50 5.22 35.92
N ASN A 607 9.43 4.50 35.57
CA ASN A 607 8.87 3.38 36.33
C ASN A 607 9.19 2.02 35.69
N ASP A 608 10.33 1.91 34.99
CA ASP A 608 10.77 0.69 34.32
C ASP A 608 9.77 0.13 33.27
N LEU A 609 8.96 1.00 32.64
CA LEU A 609 8.20 0.61 31.44
C LEU A 609 9.07 0.71 30.19
N PHE A 610 9.12 -0.38 29.44
CA PHE A 610 9.83 -0.46 28.16
C PHE A 610 8.89 -0.79 27.02
N GLU A 611 9.07 -0.08 25.90
CA GLU A 611 8.57 -0.48 24.59
C GLU A 611 9.60 -1.41 23.94
N VAL A 612 9.23 -2.67 23.75
CA VAL A 612 10.07 -3.67 23.10
C VAL A 612 9.52 -3.96 21.72
N GLU A 613 10.30 -3.64 20.69
CA GLU A 613 9.97 -4.00 19.31
C GLU A 613 10.65 -5.32 18.92
N SER A 614 9.88 -6.18 18.27
CA SER A 614 10.36 -7.43 17.68
C SER A 614 9.97 -7.51 16.21
N ALA A 615 10.77 -8.19 15.40
CA ALA A 615 10.39 -8.60 14.06
C ALA A 615 9.24 -9.61 14.09
N LYS A 616 8.45 -9.65 13.02
CA LYS A 616 7.41 -10.67 12.85
C LYS A 616 8.05 -12.06 12.73
N SER A 617 7.51 -13.04 13.44
CA SER A 617 7.94 -14.45 13.34
C SER A 617 7.66 -15.07 11.97
N LYS A 618 6.63 -14.58 11.28
CA LYS A 618 6.28 -14.95 9.91
C LYS A 618 5.83 -13.71 9.14
N VAL A 619 6.45 -13.48 7.99
CA VAL A 619 6.05 -12.44 7.05
C VAL A 619 5.22 -13.10 5.94
N ARG A 620 4.02 -12.58 5.71
CA ARG A 620 3.17 -13.02 4.59
C ARG A 620 3.24 -11.98 3.48
N TRP A 621 3.97 -12.29 2.43
CA TRP A 621 4.01 -11.49 1.21
C TRP A 621 2.66 -11.58 0.48
N ASN A 622 1.88 -10.51 0.60
CA ASN A 622 0.53 -10.40 0.03
C ASN A 622 0.34 -9.12 -0.79
N LEU A 623 1.44 -8.52 -1.25
CA LEU A 623 1.46 -7.35 -2.09
C LEU A 623 2.04 -7.69 -3.47
N PRO A 624 1.48 -7.13 -4.55
CA PRO A 624 1.94 -7.37 -5.92
C PRO A 624 3.21 -6.56 -6.21
N LEU A 625 4.36 -7.18 -5.98
CA LEU A 625 5.68 -6.53 -6.12
C LEU A 625 5.97 -6.03 -7.54
N GLN A 626 5.29 -6.57 -8.55
CA GLN A 626 5.46 -6.22 -9.95
C GLN A 626 4.86 -4.86 -10.33
N ILE A 627 4.03 -4.25 -9.47
CA ILE A 627 3.51 -2.87 -9.65
C ILE A 627 4.54 -1.88 -9.14
#